data_AF-A0A7V1GEV8-F1
#
_entry.id   AF-A0A7V1GEV8-F1
#
_cell.length_a   1.000
_cell.length_b   1.000
_cell.length_c   1.000
_cell.angle_alpha   90.00
_cell.angle_beta   90.00
_cell.angle_gamma   90.00
#
_symmetry.space_group_name_H-M   'P 1'
#
loop_
_entity.id
_entity.type
_entity.pdbx_description
1 polymer ?
#
loop_
_entity_poly.entity_id
_entity_poly.type
_entity_poly.pdbx_seq_one_letter_code
_entity_poly.pdbx_strand_id
1 'polypeptide(L)'
;MNNSKTVLKRQGLMRLIFTLRHTFNGLKWMTRFEAAFQQELAVFLVLGVFAWLQDITTSNKLILIASLLFVLFAELVNTAVEVVVDRISTEHHELSGLAKDIASASVFIAMLISALIWWAILWA
;
A
#
# COMPACT_ATOMS: atom_id res chain seq x y z
N MET A 1 25.07 -24.90 -23.48
CA MET A 1 23.76 -24.60 -24.07
C MET A 1 23.20 -23.34 -23.40
N ASN A 2 23.37 -22.19 -24.03
CA ASN A 2 22.92 -20.90 -23.51
C ASN A 2 21.50 -20.64 -24.00
N ASN A 3 20.51 -20.78 -23.11
CA ASN A 3 19.11 -20.53 -23.44
C ASN A 3 18.72 -19.15 -22.91
N SER A 4 19.32 -18.09 -23.47
CA SER A 4 18.89 -16.72 -23.19
C SER A 4 17.55 -16.49 -23.89
N LYS A 5 16.45 -16.84 -23.22
CA LYS A 5 15.13 -16.34 -23.57
C LYS A 5 15.19 -14.82 -23.49
N THR A 6 15.39 -14.17 -24.63
CA THR A 6 15.29 -12.73 -24.76
C THR A 6 13.89 -12.33 -24.33
N VAL A 7 13.79 -11.70 -23.16
CA VAL A 7 12.53 -11.12 -22.68
C VAL A 7 12.17 -10.04 -23.71
N LEU A 8 11.21 -10.33 -24.59
CA LEU A 8 10.71 -9.38 -25.58
C LEU A 8 10.20 -8.15 -24.83
N LYS A 9 10.99 -7.08 -24.85
CA LYS A 9 10.66 -5.79 -24.23
C LYS A 9 9.51 -5.19 -25.02
N ARG A 10 8.27 -5.41 -24.55
CA ARG A 10 7.04 -4.95 -25.21
C ARG A 10 7.07 -3.42 -25.29
N GLN A 11 6.84 -2.86 -26.49
CA GLN A 11 6.89 -1.43 -26.76
C GLN A 11 5.46 -0.84 -26.92
N GLY A 12 5.32 0.47 -26.69
CA GLY A 12 4.09 1.22 -26.95
C GLY A 12 2.91 0.89 -26.03
N LEU A 13 1.69 1.01 -26.56
CA LEU A 13 0.41 0.84 -25.85
C LEU A 13 0.28 -0.53 -25.17
N MET A 14 0.85 -1.58 -25.78
CA MET A 14 0.87 -2.93 -25.21
C MET A 14 1.67 -3.03 -23.91
N ARG A 15 2.68 -2.18 -23.69
CA ARG A 15 3.38 -2.07 -22.41
C ARG A 15 2.47 -1.45 -21.35
N LEU A 16 1.76 -0.38 -21.73
CA LEU A 16 0.88 0.37 -20.83
C LEU A 16 -0.28 -0.50 -20.33
N ILE A 17 -0.95 -1.23 -21.23
CA ILE A 17 -2.03 -2.17 -20.89
C ILE A 17 -1.53 -3.28 -19.97
N PHE A 18 -0.32 -3.81 -20.20
CA PHE A 18 0.23 -4.88 -19.37
C PHE A 18 0.64 -4.38 -17.99
N THR A 19 1.24 -3.19 -17.87
CA THR A 19 1.52 -2.54 -16.59
C THR A 19 0.23 -2.31 -15.80
N LEU A 20 -0.82 -1.76 -16.45
CA LEU A 20 -2.13 -1.59 -15.81
C LEU A 20 -2.69 -2.93 -15.32
N ARG A 21 -2.63 -3.98 -16.14
CA ARG A 21 -3.08 -5.33 -15.74
C ARG A 21 -2.30 -5.84 -14.52
N HIS A 22 -0.99 -5.63 -14.44
CA HIS A 22 -0.18 -6.01 -13.28
C HIS A 22 -0.56 -5.20 -12.03
N THR A 23 -0.78 -3.89 -12.17
CA THR A 23 -1.28 -3.02 -11.09
C THR A 23 -2.60 -3.55 -10.53
N PHE A 24 -3.56 -3.88 -11.40
CA PHE A 24 -4.86 -4.42 -10.98
C PHE A 24 -4.76 -5.81 -10.34
N ASN A 25 -3.85 -6.67 -10.79
CA ASN A 25 -3.66 -7.98 -10.18
C ASN A 25 -3.17 -7.89 -8.74
N GLY A 26 -2.20 -7.00 -8.45
CA GLY A 26 -1.71 -6.78 -7.09
C GLY A 26 -2.80 -6.27 -6.16
N LEU A 27 -3.51 -5.22 -6.57
CA LEU A 27 -4.60 -4.65 -5.78
C LEU A 27 -5.75 -5.65 -5.56
N LYS A 28 -6.08 -6.45 -6.57
CA LYS A 28 -7.09 -7.51 -6.46
C LYS A 28 -6.65 -8.62 -5.48
N TRP A 29 -5.37 -8.93 -5.44
CA TRP A 29 -4.84 -9.91 -4.51
C TRP A 29 -4.94 -9.39 -3.06
N MET A 30 -4.46 -8.16 -2.81
CA MET A 30 -4.54 -7.50 -1.51
C MET A 30 -5.97 -7.42 -0.98
N THR A 31 -6.90 -6.94 -1.80
CA THR A 31 -8.33 -6.83 -1.43
C THR A 31 -9.00 -8.18 -1.17
N ARG A 32 -8.41 -9.30 -1.61
CA ARG A 32 -9.00 -10.64 -1.42
C ARG A 32 -8.33 -11.44 -0.30
N PHE A 33 -7.03 -11.28 -0.11
CA PHE A 33 -6.23 -12.17 0.72
C PHE A 33 -5.62 -11.49 1.96
N GLU A 34 -5.46 -10.16 1.96
CA GLU A 34 -4.86 -9.43 3.09
C GLU A 34 -5.93 -8.77 3.96
N ALA A 35 -6.16 -9.34 5.14
CA ALA A 35 -7.17 -8.85 6.07
C ALA A 35 -6.86 -7.45 6.60
N ALA A 36 -5.58 -7.14 6.86
CA ALA A 36 -5.16 -5.81 7.31
C ALA A 36 -5.46 -4.75 6.24
N PHE A 37 -5.04 -4.98 4.98
CA PHE A 37 -5.39 -4.12 3.86
C PHE A 37 -6.91 -3.96 3.65
N GLN A 38 -7.71 -5.01 3.83
CA GLN A 38 -9.17 -4.91 3.75
C GLN A 38 -9.75 -3.98 4.83
N GLN A 39 -9.25 -4.08 6.06
CA GLN A 39 -9.66 -3.22 7.17
C GLN A 39 -9.27 -1.76 6.92
N GLU A 40 -8.01 -1.52 6.51
CA GLU A 40 -7.54 -0.19 6.17
C GLU A 40 -8.30 0.41 4.99
N LEU A 41 -8.64 -0.40 3.98
CA LEU A 41 -9.44 0.05 2.85
C LEU A 41 -10.87 0.44 3.29
N ALA A 42 -11.47 -0.32 4.20
CA ALA A 42 -12.76 0.04 4.77
C ALA A 42 -12.69 1.38 5.55
N VAL A 43 -11.63 1.56 6.36
CA VAL A 43 -11.36 2.82 7.06
C VAL A 43 -11.16 3.97 6.06
N PHE A 44 -10.37 3.75 5.00
CA PHE A 44 -10.16 4.73 3.93
C PHE A 44 -11.49 5.17 3.30
N LEU A 45 -12.38 4.23 2.98
CA LEU A 45 -13.67 4.55 2.37
C LEU A 45 -14.56 5.35 3.32
N VAL A 46 -14.67 4.93 4.58
CA VAL A 46 -15.51 5.60 5.59
C VAL A 46 -14.97 7.00 5.90
N LEU A 47 -13.69 7.11 6.22
CA LEU A 47 -13.05 8.37 6.56
C LEU A 47 -12.90 9.29 5.35
N GLY A 48 -12.70 8.75 4.15
CA GLY A 48 -12.67 9.54 2.92
C GLY A 48 -14.00 10.22 2.62
N VAL A 49 -15.12 9.50 2.77
CA VAL A 49 -16.46 10.09 2.68
C VAL A 49 -16.67 11.12 3.78
N PHE A 50 -16.31 10.79 5.02
CA PHE A 50 -16.42 11.73 6.14
C PHE A 50 -15.65 13.04 5.89
N ALA A 51 -14.39 12.96 5.44
CA ALA A 51 -13.55 14.11 5.11
C ALA A 51 -14.15 14.95 3.98
N TRP A 52 -14.76 14.31 2.98
CA TRP A 52 -15.40 15.01 1.87
C TRP A 52 -16.62 15.85 2.32
N LEU A 53 -17.35 15.36 3.32
CA LEU A 53 -18.54 16.02 3.88
C LEU A 53 -18.21 17.16 4.85
N GLN A 54 -16.98 17.25 5.36
CA GLN A 54 -16.59 18.33 6.28
C GLN A 54 -16.59 19.70 5.59
N ASP A 55 -16.93 20.75 6.34
CA ASP A 55 -16.85 22.14 5.91
C ASP A 55 -15.44 22.71 6.12
N ILE A 56 -14.48 22.14 5.40
CA ILE A 56 -13.07 22.53 5.41
C ILE A 56 -12.60 22.83 3.98
N THR A 57 -11.46 23.52 3.86
CA THR A 57 -10.90 23.87 2.55
C THR A 57 -10.64 22.62 1.69
N THR A 58 -10.76 22.76 0.37
CA THR A 58 -10.47 21.68 -0.58
C THR A 58 -9.05 21.12 -0.38
N SER A 59 -8.08 21.99 -0.09
CA SER A 59 -6.71 21.57 0.21
C SER A 59 -6.65 20.65 1.42
N ASN A 60 -7.35 20.98 2.51
CA ASN A 60 -7.39 20.13 3.70
C ASN A 60 -8.08 18.79 3.40
N LYS A 61 -9.15 18.76 2.61
CA LYS A 61 -9.79 17.50 2.16
C LYS A 61 -8.81 16.61 1.41
N LEU A 62 -8.05 17.18 0.47
CA LEU A 62 -7.04 16.45 -0.30
C LEU A 62 -5.91 15.93 0.59
N ILE A 63 -5.47 16.70 1.59
CA ILE A 63 -4.46 16.28 2.56
C ILE A 63 -4.96 15.11 3.42
N LEU A 64 -6.21 15.16 3.92
CA LEU A 64 -6.81 14.05 4.66
C LEU A 64 -6.87 12.77 3.81
N ILE A 65 -7.38 12.87 2.58
CA ILE A 65 -7.46 11.73 1.64
C ILE A 65 -6.06 11.20 1.31
N ALA A 66 -5.09 12.08 1.04
CA ALA A 66 -3.72 11.69 0.74
C ALA A 66 -3.07 10.97 1.92
N SER A 67 -3.34 11.38 3.15
CA SER A 67 -2.83 10.70 4.35
C SER A 67 -3.37 9.26 4.48
N LEU A 68 -4.65 9.03 4.16
CA LEU A 68 -5.24 7.69 4.18
C LEU A 68 -4.71 6.82 3.02
N LEU A 69 -4.51 7.41 1.83
CA LEU A 69 -3.84 6.72 0.72
C LEU A 69 -2.40 6.33 1.06
N PHE A 70 -1.70 7.14 1.86
CA PHE A 70 -0.35 6.83 2.31
C PHE A 70 -0.32 5.61 3.24
N VAL A 71 -1.33 5.42 4.09
CA VAL A 71 -1.49 4.20 4.91
C VAL A 71 -1.65 2.97 4.02
N LEU A 72 -2.58 3.00 3.05
CA LEU A 72 -2.75 1.91 2.08
C LEU A 72 -1.49 1.62 1.26
N PHE A 73 -0.71 2.66 0.93
CA PHE A 73 0.58 2.50 0.27
C PHE A 73 1.60 1.80 1.17
N ALA A 74 1.69 2.19 2.44
CA ALA A 74 2.59 1.55 3.39
C ALA A 74 2.24 0.06 3.57
N GLU A 75 0.95 -0.28 3.63
CA GLU A 75 0.48 -1.66 3.73
C GLU A 75 0.80 -2.49 2.48
N LEU A 76 0.65 -1.91 1.28
CA LEU A 76 1.09 -2.53 0.03
C LEU A 76 2.59 -2.86 0.05
N VAL A 77 3.41 -1.95 0.61
CA VAL A 77 4.84 -2.17 0.75
C VAL A 77 5.12 -3.22 1.81
N ASN A 78 4.41 -3.21 2.94
CA ASN A 78 4.53 -4.20 4.01
C ASN A 78 4.33 -5.62 3.46
N THR A 79 3.19 -5.85 2.83
CA THR A 79 2.87 -7.16 2.24
C THR A 79 3.84 -7.53 1.12
N ALA A 80 4.31 -6.58 0.31
CA ALA A 80 5.32 -6.88 -0.71
C ALA A 80 6.63 -7.39 -0.10
N VAL A 81 7.07 -6.81 1.03
CA VAL A 81 8.23 -7.29 1.78
C VAL A 81 7.97 -8.68 2.35
N GLU A 82 6.82 -8.89 3.00
CA GLU A 82 6.44 -10.20 3.55
C GLU A 82 6.44 -11.30 2.49
N VAL A 83 5.81 -11.06 1.33
CA VAL A 83 5.77 -12.01 0.20
C VAL A 83 7.16 -12.35 -0.32
N VAL A 84 8.07 -11.36 -0.38
CA VAL A 84 9.46 -11.60 -0.80
C VAL A 84 10.22 -12.41 0.24
N VAL A 85 10.10 -12.05 1.52
CA VAL A 85 10.76 -12.76 2.63
C VAL A 85 10.29 -14.21 2.70
N ASP A 86 8.98 -14.45 2.62
CA ASP A 86 8.38 -15.79 2.68
C ASP A 86 8.74 -16.66 1.47
N ARG A 87 9.00 -16.03 0.32
CA ARG A 87 9.51 -16.75 -0.86
C ARG A 87 10.96 -17.22 -0.68
N ILE A 88 11.81 -16.43 -0.02
CA ILE A 88 13.26 -16.65 0.01
C ILE A 88 13.65 -17.71 1.03
N SER A 89 13.03 -17.71 2.22
CA SER A 89 13.38 -18.64 3.29
C SER A 89 12.14 -19.19 3.97
N THR A 90 12.05 -20.52 4.05
CA THR A 90 11.04 -21.23 4.86
C THR A 90 11.56 -21.54 6.26
N GLU A 91 12.88 -21.46 6.48
CA GLU A 91 13.47 -21.56 7.81
C GLU A 91 13.45 -20.20 8.51
N HIS A 92 13.12 -20.20 9.81
CA HIS A 92 13.12 -18.99 10.61
C HIS A 92 14.55 -18.47 10.75
N HIS A 93 14.85 -17.38 10.05
CA HIS A 93 16.10 -16.65 10.15
C HIS A 93 15.85 -15.30 10.84
N GLU A 94 16.69 -14.92 11.80
CA GLU A 94 16.50 -13.70 12.60
C GLU A 94 16.33 -12.44 11.73
N LEU A 95 17.16 -12.30 10.69
CA LEU A 95 17.06 -11.20 9.73
C LEU A 95 15.74 -11.17 8.94
N SER A 96 15.13 -12.33 8.67
CA SER A 96 13.81 -12.40 8.00
C SER A 96 12.70 -11.92 8.94
N GLY A 97 12.79 -12.26 10.23
CA GLY A 97 11.91 -11.71 11.26
C GLY A 97 12.04 -10.19 11.34
N LEU A 98 13.27 -9.68 11.48
CA LEU A 98 13.55 -8.25 11.55
C LEU A 98 13.03 -7.48 10.31
N ALA A 99 13.16 -8.06 9.11
CA ALA A 99 12.64 -7.43 7.90
C ALA A 99 11.11 -7.25 7.95
N LYS A 100 10.37 -8.24 8.46
CA LYS A 100 8.92 -8.16 8.66
C LYS A 100 8.56 -7.14 9.75
N ASP A 101 9.30 -7.12 10.85
CA ASP A 101 9.07 -6.16 11.94
C ASP A 101 9.25 -4.71 11.47
N ILE A 102 10.28 -4.43 10.67
CA ILE A 102 10.52 -3.11 10.07
C ILE A 102 9.41 -2.74 9.07
N ALA A 103 8.95 -3.71 8.29
CA ALA A 103 7.86 -3.51 7.33
C ALA A 103 6.56 -3.13 8.06
N SER A 104 6.20 -3.87 9.12
CA SER A 104 5.05 -3.57 9.97
C SER A 104 5.19 -2.23 10.71
N ALA A 105 6.39 -1.90 11.21
CA ALA A 105 6.67 -0.60 11.82
C ALA A 105 6.46 0.57 10.84
N SER A 106 6.69 0.36 9.55
CA SER A 106 6.45 1.38 8.52
C SER A 106 4.97 1.70 8.36
N VAL A 107 4.09 0.69 8.44
CA VAL A 107 2.62 0.88 8.46
C VAL A 107 2.21 1.66 9.70
N PHE A 108 2.75 1.31 10.87
CA PHE A 108 2.50 2.03 12.11
C PHE A 108 2.86 3.52 12.01
N ILE A 109 4.02 3.85 11.44
CA ILE A 109 4.43 5.24 11.22
C ILE A 109 3.46 5.94 10.25
N ALA A 110 3.02 5.28 9.19
CA ALA A 110 2.04 5.85 8.26
C ALA A 110 0.70 6.15 8.95
N MET A 111 0.22 5.24 9.80
CA MET A 111 -0.97 5.46 10.63
C MET A 111 -0.80 6.64 11.58
N LEU A 112 0.36 6.76 12.23
CA LEU A 112 0.65 7.89 13.13
C LEU A 112 0.66 9.22 12.38
N ILE A 113 1.28 9.27 11.20
CA ILE A 113 1.26 10.45 10.32
C ILE A 113 -0.18 10.82 9.97
N SER A 114 -1.00 9.85 9.56
CA SER A 114 -2.40 10.11 9.24
C SER A 114 -3.17 10.64 10.46
N ALA A 115 -3.03 9.99 11.62
CA ALA A 115 -3.68 10.44 12.86
C ALA A 115 -3.29 11.87 13.25
N LEU A 116 -2.01 12.24 13.13
CA LEU A 116 -1.53 13.60 13.42
C LEU A 116 -2.10 14.64 12.45
N ILE A 117 -2.17 14.32 11.14
CA ILE A 117 -2.77 15.19 10.13
C ILE A 117 -4.27 15.41 10.42
N TRP A 118 -4.99 14.33 10.72
CA TRP A 118 -6.40 14.39 11.08
C TRP A 118 -6.64 15.23 12.33
N TRP A 119 -5.82 15.03 13.36
CA TRP A 119 -5.85 15.84 14.57
C TRP A 119 -5.66 17.33 14.27
N ALA A 120 -4.60 17.65 13.51
CA ALA A 120 -4.23 19.03 13.19
C ALA A 120 -5.27 19.76 12.33
N ILE A 121 -6.00 19.07 11.45
CA ILE A 121 -6.97 19.71 10.55
C ILE A 121 -8.33 19.93 11.23
N LEU A 122 -8.72 19.04 12.14
CA LEU A 122 -10.06 19.06 12.74
C LEU A 122 -10.11 19.73 14.12
N TRP A 123 -9.00 19.75 14.87
CA TRP A 123 -8.97 20.22 16.26
C TRP A 123 -7.90 21.26 16.59
N ALA A 124 -6.92 21.51 15.71
CA ALA A 124 -5.94 22.59 15.90
C ALA A 124 -6.36 23.85 15.14
#